data_AF-A0A6M3LE22-F1
#
_entry.id   AF-A0A6M3LE22-F1
#
_cell.length_a   1.000
_cell.length_b   1.000
_cell.length_c   1.000
_cell.angle_alpha   90.00
_cell.angle_beta   90.00
_cell.angle_gamma   90.00
#
_symmetry.space_group_name_H-M   'P 1'
#
loop_
_entity.id
_entity.type
_entity.pdbx_description
1 polymer ?
#
loop_
_entity_poly.entity_id
_entity_poly.type
_entity_poly.pdbx_seq_one_letter_code
_entity_poly.pdbx_strand_id
1 'polypeptide(L)' 'MIKQVKGKWHVYSESGKHIGGPYDSRASAEKRLRQIEWFKKKGHISEE' A
#
# COMPACT_ATOMS: atom_id res chain seq x y z
N MET A 1 -3.08 2.85 4.21
CA MET A 1 -4.28 3.61 3.82
C MET A 1 -4.45 3.61 2.30
N ILE A 2 -5.69 3.55 1.80
CA ILE A 2 -5.99 3.56 0.37
C ILE A 2 -6.64 4.91 0.04
N LYS A 3 -6.15 5.60 -0.99
CA LYS A 3 -6.70 6.87 -1.48
C LYS A 3 -6.90 6.79 -2.99
N GLN A 4 -8.00 7.33 -3.48
CA GLN A 4 -8.20 7.49 -4.91
C GLN A 4 -7.60 8.82 -5.36
N VAL A 5 -6.72 8.79 -6.35
CA VAL A 5 -6.06 9.95 -6.93
C VAL A 5 -6.26 9.90 -8.44
N LYS A 6 -6.89 10.93 -9.01
CA LYS A 6 -7.16 11.06 -10.45
C LYS A 6 -7.83 9.82 -11.07
N GLY A 7 -8.80 9.23 -10.36
CA GLY A 7 -9.54 8.05 -10.81
C GLY A 7 -8.84 6.70 -10.59
N LYS A 8 -7.61 6.69 -10.06
CA LYS A 8 -6.86 5.46 -9.74
C LYS A 8 -6.69 5.30 -8.23
N TRP A 9 -6.59 4.07 -7.77
CA TRP A 9 -6.42 3.72 -6.36
C TRP A 9 -4.93 3.61 -6.00
N HIS A 10 -4.51 4.38 -5.00
CA HIS A 10 -3.15 4.42 -4.50
C HIS A 10 -3.13 3.98 -3.04
N VAL A 11 -2.06 3.30 -2.66
CA VAL A 11 -1.83 2.82 -1.30
C VAL A 11 -0.73 3.69 -0.69
N TYR A 12 -1.05 4.35 0.41
CA TYR A 12 -0.11 5.14 1.20
C TYR A 12 0.11 4.50 2.56
N SER A 13 1.31 4.67 3.13
CA SER A 13 1.61 4.30 4.51
C SER A 13 0.95 5.27 5.49
N GLU A 14 0.95 4.95 6.78
CA GLU A 14 0.56 5.92 7.83
C GLU A 14 1.39 7.20 7.79
N SER A 15 2.67 7.11 7.43
CA SER A 15 3.56 8.26 7.27
C SER A 15 3.28 9.07 6.00
N GLY A 16 2.28 8.71 5.20
CA GLY A 16 1.95 9.40 3.94
C GLY A 16 2.86 9.04 2.76
N LYS A 17 3.76 8.04 2.91
CA LYS A 17 4.62 7.57 1.82
C LYS A 17 3.79 6.74 0.83
N HIS A 18 3.95 6.99 -0.47
CA HIS A 18 3.30 6.18 -1.51
C HIS A 18 4.01 4.81 -1.57
N ILE A 19 3.28 3.75 -1.26
CA ILE A 19 3.81 2.38 -1.10
C ILE A 19 3.22 1.38 -2.11
N GLY A 20 2.26 1.83 -2.92
CA GLY A 20 1.71 1.03 -4.00
C GLY A 20 0.67 1.76 -4.85
N GLY A 21 0.53 1.35 -6.11
CA GLY A 21 -0.40 1.93 -7.07
C GLY A 21 0.28 2.89 -8.04
N PRO A 22 -0.38 3.28 -9.14
CA PRO A 22 -1.85 3.30 -9.32
C PRO A 22 -2.48 1.94 -9.65
N TYR A 23 -3.61 1.64 -9.02
CA TYR A 23 -4.46 0.48 -9.28
C TYR A 23 -5.81 0.91 -9.84
N ASP A 24 -6.37 0.18 -10.80
CA ASP A 24 -7.70 0.49 -11.34
C ASP A 24 -8.84 0.08 -10.39
N SER A 25 -8.58 -0.85 -9.47
CA SER A 25 -9.58 -1.39 -8.53
C SER A 25 -9.14 -1.33 -7.07
N ARG A 26 -10.11 -1.02 -6.20
CA ARG A 26 -9.94 -1.03 -4.74
C ARG A 26 -9.42 -2.38 -4.22
N ALA A 27 -9.91 -3.49 -4.78
CA ALA A 27 -9.49 -4.84 -4.41
C ALA A 27 -7.97 -5.09 -4.60
N SER A 28 -7.37 -4.53 -5.67
CA SER A 28 -5.92 -4.64 -5.91
C SER A 28 -5.13 -3.82 -4.90
N ALA A 29 -5.63 -2.63 -4.55
CA ALA A 29 -5.06 -1.79 -3.51
C ALA A 29 -5.14 -2.46 -2.12
N GLU A 30 -6.24 -3.14 -1.81
CA GLU A 30 -6.43 -3.89 -0.56
C GLU A 30 -5.49 -5.10 -0.47
N LYS A 31 -5.34 -5.88 -1.55
CA LYS A 31 -4.35 -6.98 -1.60
C LYS A 31 -2.94 -6.45 -1.32
N ARG A 32 -2.58 -5.32 -1.92
CA ARG A 32 -1.26 -4.70 -1.69
C ARG A 32 -1.10 -4.22 -0.26
N LEU A 33 -2.12 -3.57 0.30
CA LEU A 33 -2.11 -3.13 1.69
C LEU A 33 -1.87 -4.31 2.62
N ARG A 34 -2.59 -5.42 2.42
CA ARG A 34 -2.47 -6.64 3.23
C ARG A 34 -1.07 -7.27 3.11
N GLN A 35 -0.47 -7.27 1.92
CA GLN A 35 0.93 -7.68 1.76
C GLN A 35 1.86 -6.81 2.60
N ILE A 36 1.73 -5.48 2.51
CA ILE A 36 2.61 -4.56 3.23
C ILE A 36 2.44 -4.68 4.74
N GLU A 37 1.20 -4.85 5.23
CA GLU A 37 0.94 -5.14 6.64
C GLU A 37 1.55 -6.47 7.07
N TRP A 38 1.49 -7.50 6.22
CA TRP A 38 2.14 -8.78 6.48
C TRP A 38 3.66 -8.63 6.55
N PHE A 39 4.30 -7.92 5.60
CA PHE A 39 5.74 -7.63 5.61
C PHE A 39 6.15 -6.81 6.85
N LYS A 40 5.34 -5.80 7.24
CA LYS A 40 5.55 -4.98 8.44
C LYS A 40 5.45 -5.81 9.72
N LYS A 41 4.49 -6.75 9.79
CA LYS A 41 4.27 -7.63 10.95
C LYS A 41 5.27 -8.77 11.05
N LYS A 42 5.82 -9.25 9.92
CA LYS A 42 6.79 -10.34 9.85
C LYS A 42 8.26 -9.90 9.96
N GLY A 43 8.56 -8.60 10.00
CA GLY A 43 9.89 -8.13 10.39
C GLY A 43 10.96 -8.25 9.30
N HIS A 44 10.63 -7.97 8.04
CA HIS A 44 11.63 -7.80 6.97
C HIS A 44 11.52 -6.40 6.36
N ILE A 45 11.72 -5.37 7.19
CA ILE A 45 12.28 -4.11 6.73
C ILE A 45 13.64 -4.04 7.44
N SER A 46 14.58 -4.86 6.97
CA SER A 46 15.99 -4.56 7.16
C SER A 46 16.26 -3.33 6.31
N GLU A 47 16.36 -2.18 6.97
CA GLU A 47 17.02 -1.03 6.39
C GLU A 47 18.51 -1.39 6.34
N GLU A 48 18.97 -1.84 5.17
CA GLU A 48 20.39 -1.98 4.80
C GLU A 48 20.70 -0.98 3.69
#